data_AF-A0A9N9ID65-F1
#
_entry.id   AF-A0A9N9ID65-F1
#
_cell.length_a   1.000
_cell.length_b   1.000
_cell.length_c   1.000
_cell.angle_alpha   90.00
_cell.angle_beta   90.00
_cell.angle_gamma   90.00
#
_symmetry.space_group_name_H-M   'P 1'
#
loop_
_entity.id
_entity.type
_entity.pdbx_description
1 polymer ?
#
loop_
_entity_poly.entity_id
_entity_poly.type
_entity_poly.pdbx_seq_one_letter_code
_entity_poly.pdbx_strand_id
1 'polypeptide(L)' 'LELNKYKYIVNVTILENKGAGARMQINCLWDKDTDNVAQDTFKNETIICTAMAFGVYFY' A
#
# COMPACT_ATOMS: atom_id res chain seq x y z
N LEU A 1 -14.99 4.83 12.38
CA LEU A 1 -15.50 5.01 11.00
C LEU A 1 -15.92 3.65 10.50
N GLU A 2 -17.21 3.43 10.28
CA GLU A 2 -17.72 2.20 9.65
C GLU A 2 -17.93 2.47 8.16
N LEU A 3 -17.01 2.00 7.33
CA LEU A 3 -16.95 2.27 5.89
C LEU A 3 -17.31 1.01 5.10
N ASN A 4 -18.53 0.50 5.29
CA ASN A 4 -18.97 -0.80 4.76
C ASN A 4 -19.07 -0.87 3.23
N LYS A 5 -19.07 0.28 2.55
CA LYS A 5 -19.04 0.36 1.09
C LYS A 5 -17.62 0.36 0.50
N TYR A 6 -16.59 0.35 1.34
CA TYR A 6 -15.22 0.31 0.87
C TYR A 6 -14.68 -1.12 0.88
N LYS A 7 -14.14 -1.53 -0.27
CA LYS A 7 -13.30 -2.71 -0.37
C LYS A 7 -11.85 -2.30 -0.12
N TYR A 8 -11.22 -2.95 0.86
CA TYR A 8 -9.80 -2.76 1.14
C TYR A 8 -8.98 -3.86 0.46
N ILE A 9 -8.00 -3.45 -0.34
CA ILE A 9 -6.99 -4.33 -0.92
C ILE A 9 -5.67 -3.96 -0.26
N VAL A 10 -4.98 -4.93 0.34
CA VAL A 10 -3.73 -4.67 1.06
C VAL A 10 -2.60 -5.49 0.43
N ASN A 11 -1.52 -4.82 0.05
CA ASN A 11 -0.30 -5.44 -0.42
C ASN A 11 0.83 -5.15 0.57
N VAL A 12 1.51 -6.20 1.03
CA VAL A 12 2.66 -6.09 1.94
C VAL A 12 3.86 -6.74 1.28
N THR A 13 4.91 -5.96 1.07
CA THR A 13 6.18 -6.43 0.51
C THR A 13 7.25 -6.39 1.57
N ILE A 14 7.91 -7.53 1.81
CA ILE A 14 9.00 -7.67 2.77
C ILE A 14 10.26 -8.07 2.01
N LEU A 15 11.35 -7.33 2.26
CA LEU A 15 12.63 -7.48 1.61
C LEU A 15 13.73 -7.61 2.67
N GLU A 16 14.79 -8.34 2.35
CA GLU A 16 15.99 -8.40 3.19
C GLU A 16 16.83 -7.12 3.00
N ASN A 17 17.22 -6.48 4.11
CA ASN A 17 18.03 -5.26 4.09
C ASN A 17 19.53 -5.58 3.98
N LYS A 18 19.99 -5.98 2.78
CA LYS A 18 21.41 -6.21 2.45
C LYS A 18 22.10 -5.03 1.77
N GLY A 19 21.57 -3.81 1.93
CA GLY A 19 22.11 -2.61 1.29
C GLY A 19 21.80 -2.47 -0.21
N ALA A 20 20.96 -3.34 -0.77
CA ALA A 20 20.46 -3.18 -2.13
C ALA A 20 19.40 -2.07 -2.21
N GLY A 21 19.43 -1.29 -3.28
CA GLY A 21 18.38 -0.30 -3.57
C GLY A 21 17.12 -0.99 -4.11
N ALA A 22 15.95 -0.61 -3.61
CA ALA A 22 14.65 -1.07 -4.10
C ALA A 22 13.72 0.12 -4.34
N ARG A 23 12.90 0.05 -5.39
CA ARG A 23 11.87 1.04 -5.70
C ARG A 23 10.55 0.32 -5.95
N MET A 24 9.54 0.69 -5.18
CA MET A 24 8.15 0.32 -5.49
C MET A 24 7.42 1.50 -6.11
N GLN A 25 6.56 1.19 -7.07
CA GLN A 25 5.65 2.14 -7.71
C GLN A 25 4.27 1.51 -7.85
N ILE A 26 3.26 2.37 -7.87
CA ILE A 26 1.86 2.01 -8.00
C ILE A 26 1.28 2.88 -9.11
N ASN A 27 0.51 2.27 -10.01
CA ASN A 27 -0.34 2.99 -10.96
C ASN A 27 -1.78 2.50 -10.77
N CYS A 28 -2.72 3.42 -10.62
CA CYS A 28 -4.13 3.12 -10.40
C CYS A 28 -4.99 3.81 -11.45
N LEU A 29 -5.99 3.10 -11.95
CA LEU A 29 -7.09 3.66 -12.73
C LEU A 29 -8.36 3.51 -11.88
N TRP A 30 -8.80 4.63 -11.31
CA TRP A 30 -9.82 4.65 -10.26
C TRP A 30 -10.52 6.02 -10.21
N ASP A 31 -11.60 6.12 -9.45
CA ASP A 31 -12.31 7.38 -9.24
C ASP A 31 -11.55 8.25 -8.23
N LYS A 32 -11.22 9.47 -8.63
CA LYS A 32 -10.43 10.41 -7.83
C LYS A 32 -11.17 10.88 -6.57
N ASP A 33 -12.50 10.89 -6.60
CA ASP A 33 -13.30 11.44 -5.50
C ASP A 33 -13.56 10.40 -4.41
N THR A 34 -13.63 9.11 -4.77
CA THR A 34 -13.99 8.04 -3.84
C THR A 34 -12.85 7.12 -3.48
N ASP A 35 -11.89 6.86 -4.37
CA ASP A 35 -10.87 5.82 -4.20
C ASP A 35 -9.53 6.44 -3.76
N ASN A 36 -8.80 5.75 -2.89
CA ASN A 36 -7.52 6.26 -2.38
C ASN A 36 -6.55 5.16 -1.93
N VAL A 37 -5.27 5.50 -1.78
CA VAL A 37 -4.18 4.62 -1.36
C VAL A 37 -3.41 5.27 -0.21
N ALA A 38 -3.14 4.46 0.82
CA ALA A 38 -2.18 4.78 1.86
C ALA A 38 -1.00 3.83 1.73
N GLN A 39 0.22 4.37 1.77
CA GLN A 39 1.44 3.58 1.76
C GLN A 39 2.32 4.01 2.94
N ASP A 40 2.94 3.04 3.60
CA ASP A 40 3.97 3.29 4.59
C ASP A 40 5.11 2.29 4.46
N THR A 41 6.33 2.70 4.80
CA THR A 41 7.53 1.88 4.73
C THR A 41 8.27 1.88 6.05
N PHE A 42 8.33 0.71 6.66
CA PHE A 42 9.14 0.41 7.82
C PHE A 42 10.50 -0.15 7.40
N LYS A 43 11.57 0.29 8.05
CA LYS A 43 12.92 -0.21 7.81
C LYS A 43 13.63 -0.43 9.14
N ASN A 44 14.26 -1.59 9.29
CA ASN A 44 15.21 -1.87 10.36
C ASN A 44 16.53 -2.39 9.75
N GLU A 45 17.43 -2.90 10.59
CA GLU A 45 18.75 -3.39 10.14
C GLU A 45 18.68 -4.62 9.24
N THR A 46 17.63 -5.46 9.36
CA THR A 46 17.55 -6.77 8.69
C THR A 46 16.50 -6.84 7.58
N ILE A 47 15.46 -6.02 7.67
CA ILE A 47 14.31 -6.03 6.76
C ILE A 47 13.85 -4.63 6.38
N ILE A 48 13.26 -4.55 5.19
CA ILE A 48 12.45 -3.43 4.73
C ILE A 48 11.05 -4.00 4.49
N CYS A 49 10.04 -3.38 5.09
CA CYS A 49 8.64 -3.75 4.95
C CYS A 49 7.85 -2.55 4.43
N THR A 50 7.19 -2.69 3.29
CA THR A 50 6.30 -1.66 2.77
C THR A 50 4.90 -2.23 2.71
N ALA A 51 3.96 -1.53 3.34
CA ALA A 51 2.54 -1.83 3.29
C ALA A 51 1.84 -0.78 2.42
N MET A 52 0.93 -1.26 1.57
CA MET A 52 0.06 -0.44 0.73
C MET A 52 -1.37 -0.89 0.95
N ALA A 53 -2.24 0.04 1.32
CA ALA A 53 -3.67 -0.19 1.49
C ALA A 53 -4.44 0.66 0.48
N PHE A 54 -5.20 0.00 -0.39
CA PHE A 54 -6.09 0.62 -1.37
C PHE A 54 -7.51 0.54 -0.84
N GLY A 55 -8.17 1.69 -0.72
CA GLY A 55 -9.61 1.79 -0.48
C GLY A 55 -10.33 2.08 -1.78
N VAL A 56 -11.14 1.15 -2.25
CA VAL A 56 -11.95 1.30 -3.46
C VAL A 56 -13.43 1.25 -3.08
N TYR A 57 -14.19 2.25 -3.49
CA TYR A 57 -15.61 2.34 -3.21
C TYR A 57 -16.39 1.36 -4.09
N PHE A 58 -17.28 0.61 -3.45
CA PHE A 58 -18.19 -0.32 -4.10
C PHE A 58 -19.53 0.40 -4.33
N TYR A 59 -19.83 0.62 -5.61
CA TYR A 59 -21.03 1.28 -6.09
C TYR A 59 -22.27 0.39 -6.01
#